data_AF-A0A1I0MZL6-F1
#
_entry.id   AF-A0A1I0MZL6-F1
#
_cell.length_a   1.000
_cell.length_b   1.000
_cell.length_c   1.000
_cell.angle_alpha   90.00
_cell.angle_beta   90.00
_cell.angle_gamma   90.00
#
_symmetry.space_group_name_H-M   'P 1'
#
loop_
_entity.id
_entity.type
_entity.pdbx_description
1 polymer ?
#
loop_
_entity_poly.entity_id
_entity_poly.type
_entity_poly.pdbx_seq_one_letter_code
_entity_poly.pdbx_strand_id
1 'polypeptide(L)'
;MKNSLNKLFSLFLAAAMVFAVSACNDDDPAPSPDAPTVTASTSNPGNVTVDASITLNFDVTTPGGFATSSVSAQGGSATITTDMEADATSGTIAVSFSATAVGAGSVVLTVTDAEGSSDDATAVLTIDAIATTPVVTVRGNITENTLWTADNIYVLDTRVTVEEGATLEIEPGTVIKGNTGQQAAATALLVARGAMIDAEGTPELPIIFTTIEDPIDPSDIAAGTYFSSEMSPENAGRWGGVIILGKAPITAKNTSDVEDLAELQIEGIPSSDPNGLYGGNEPTDNSGTLSYVSIRHGGTNIGAGNEINGLTLGGVGSGTTINNIEVVANADDGIEFFGGDVSVENVVIWNSYDDSMDTDQDWNGTVSNFIIITPRTGSAFELDGPEGTRTRGENHMFTEGVIYGGDDIDAIVDWDDDTNATLTNLYFFGITAGRIDSFGGNGAEASTNWETDLADNADGYFDGVTGNIITYGVAVADKSYGPTAADFAWTWAASSGALAELGL
;
A
#
# COMPACT_ATOMS: atom_id res chain seq x y z
N MET A 1 49.39 -92.00 -29.01
CA MET A 1 50.16 -90.79 -28.63
C MET A 1 50.29 -89.91 -29.86
N LYS A 2 50.02 -88.58 -29.73
CA LYS A 2 50.64 -87.42 -30.43
C LYS A 2 50.66 -87.44 -31.99
N ASN A 3 49.95 -86.52 -32.67
CA ASN A 3 50.36 -85.14 -33.07
C ASN A 3 51.36 -85.12 -34.26
N SER A 4 51.33 -84.19 -35.25
CA SER A 4 50.41 -83.06 -35.55
C SER A 4 50.82 -82.29 -36.83
N LEU A 5 49.85 -81.59 -37.45
CA LEU A 5 49.93 -80.24 -38.09
C LEU A 5 50.67 -79.94 -39.44
N ASN A 6 50.10 -78.93 -40.11
CA ASN A 6 50.68 -77.89 -41.01
C ASN A 6 51.08 -78.22 -42.48
N LYS A 7 51.11 -77.25 -43.43
CA LYS A 7 50.24 -76.08 -43.77
C LYS A 7 50.79 -75.37 -45.05
N LEU A 8 49.88 -74.79 -45.86
CA LEU A 8 50.03 -73.56 -46.70
C LEU A 8 50.93 -73.46 -47.98
N PHE A 9 50.30 -73.01 -49.09
CA PHE A 9 50.67 -71.93 -50.05
C PHE A 9 51.98 -71.99 -50.89
N SER A 10 52.16 -71.34 -52.06
CA SER A 10 51.30 -70.78 -53.14
C SER A 10 52.20 -70.09 -54.20
N LEU A 11 51.77 -69.97 -55.48
CA LEU A 11 52.23 -69.06 -56.59
C LEU A 11 51.58 -69.57 -57.91
N PHE A 12 51.35 -68.85 -59.03
CA PHE A 12 51.22 -67.40 -59.38
C PHE A 12 50.56 -67.30 -60.79
N LEU A 13 49.96 -66.15 -61.20
CA LEU A 13 49.55 -65.91 -62.61
C LEU A 13 49.46 -64.42 -62.98
N ALA A 14 49.59 -64.09 -64.27
CA ALA A 14 49.61 -62.73 -64.83
C ALA A 14 48.23 -62.22 -65.31
N ALA A 15 48.10 -60.90 -65.50
CA ALA A 15 46.87 -60.26 -65.97
C ALA A 15 47.11 -59.19 -67.05
N ALA A 16 46.19 -59.13 -68.02
CA ALA A 16 46.03 -58.04 -68.99
C ALA A 16 44.54 -57.67 -69.03
N MET A 17 44.21 -56.38 -69.15
CA MET A 17 42.90 -55.84 -68.80
C MET A 17 42.15 -55.34 -70.03
N VAL A 18 40.93 -55.84 -70.25
CA VAL A 18 39.96 -55.34 -71.25
C VAL A 18 38.59 -55.28 -70.59
N PHE A 19 37.83 -54.22 -70.87
CA PHE A 19 36.52 -53.95 -70.30
C PHE A 19 35.48 -55.04 -70.65
N ALA A 20 34.71 -55.45 -69.64
CA ALA A 20 33.40 -56.07 -69.80
C ALA A 20 32.42 -55.31 -68.90
N VAL A 21 31.32 -54.82 -69.48
CA VAL A 21 30.29 -54.06 -68.75
C VAL A 21 29.30 -55.06 -68.15
N SER A 22 29.22 -55.12 -66.82
CA SER A 22 28.15 -55.82 -66.10
C SER A 22 27.31 -54.78 -65.38
N ALA A 23 26.12 -54.51 -65.90
CA ALA A 23 25.16 -53.63 -65.24
C ALA A 23 24.42 -54.43 -64.17
N CYS A 24 24.71 -54.14 -62.90
CA CYS A 24 23.83 -54.39 -61.78
C CYS A 24 23.39 -53.02 -61.28
N ASN A 25 22.16 -52.61 -61.63
CA ASN A 25 21.47 -51.58 -60.87
C ASN A 25 21.00 -52.23 -59.57
N ASP A 26 21.87 -52.23 -58.56
CA ASP A 26 21.42 -52.32 -57.18
C ASP A 26 20.91 -50.93 -56.81
N ASP A 27 19.73 -50.58 -57.36
CA ASP A 27 18.88 -49.50 -56.84
C ASP A 27 18.25 -49.98 -55.52
N ASP A 28 19.09 -50.36 -54.55
CA ASP A 28 18.67 -50.38 -53.16
C ASP A 28 18.23 -48.94 -52.85
N PRO A 29 16.97 -48.71 -52.42
CA PRO A 29 16.55 -47.38 -52.04
C PRO A 29 17.48 -46.88 -50.94
N ALA A 30 17.89 -45.61 -51.02
CA ALA A 30 18.70 -44.98 -49.98
C ALA A 30 18.05 -45.28 -48.62
N PRO A 31 18.84 -45.65 -47.59
CA PRO A 31 18.28 -46.00 -46.30
C PRO A 31 17.38 -44.86 -45.82
N SER A 32 16.17 -45.22 -45.39
CA SER A 32 15.25 -44.25 -44.78
C SER A 32 16.00 -43.48 -43.69
N PRO A 33 15.82 -42.14 -43.59
CA PRO A 33 16.32 -41.39 -42.45
C PRO A 33 15.87 -42.04 -41.14
N ASP A 34 16.71 -41.93 -40.11
CA ASP A 34 16.32 -42.30 -38.76
C ASP A 34 15.14 -41.40 -38.31
N ALA A 35 14.23 -41.97 -37.52
CA ALA A 35 13.08 -41.25 -36.97
C ALA A 35 13.53 -40.02 -36.15
N PRO A 36 12.65 -39.00 -35.99
CA PRO A 36 12.98 -37.85 -35.17
C PRO A 36 13.22 -38.25 -33.72
N THR A 37 13.93 -37.40 -32.98
CA THR A 37 14.09 -37.51 -31.53
C THR A 37 13.78 -36.16 -30.89
N VAL A 38 12.83 -36.14 -29.95
CA VAL A 38 12.46 -34.98 -29.15
C VAL A 38 12.91 -35.23 -27.72
N THR A 39 13.49 -34.22 -27.06
CA THR A 39 13.86 -34.30 -25.65
C THR A 39 13.46 -33.03 -24.93
N ALA A 40 12.79 -33.15 -23.78
CA ALA A 40 12.51 -31.99 -22.93
C ALA A 40 13.81 -31.55 -22.25
N SER A 41 14.16 -30.26 -22.36
CA SER A 41 15.43 -29.76 -21.83
C SER A 41 15.52 -29.92 -20.31
N THR A 42 16.66 -30.38 -19.81
CA THR A 42 16.92 -30.49 -18.37
C THR A 42 17.08 -29.14 -17.67
N SER A 43 17.11 -28.02 -18.41
CA SER A 43 17.09 -26.67 -17.84
C SER A 43 15.69 -26.07 -17.73
N ASN A 44 14.63 -26.82 -18.07
CA ASN A 44 13.26 -26.36 -17.90
C ASN A 44 12.93 -26.15 -16.41
N PRO A 45 12.19 -25.08 -16.04
CA PRO A 45 11.74 -24.87 -14.67
C PRO A 45 10.85 -26.03 -14.22
N GLY A 46 11.09 -26.53 -13.01
CA GLY A 46 10.34 -27.66 -12.43
C GLY A 46 8.99 -27.28 -11.83
N ASN A 47 8.70 -25.98 -11.69
CA ASN A 47 7.45 -25.47 -11.17
C ASN A 47 7.04 -24.13 -11.79
N VAL A 48 5.79 -23.75 -11.53
CA VAL A 48 5.16 -22.47 -11.88
C VAL A 48 3.98 -22.24 -10.93
N THR A 49 3.69 -21.01 -10.53
CA THR A 49 2.46 -20.70 -9.77
C THR A 49 1.26 -20.65 -10.70
N VAL A 50 0.05 -20.91 -10.19
CA VAL A 50 -1.19 -20.66 -10.96
C VAL A 50 -1.24 -19.21 -11.46
N ASP A 51 -1.83 -19.01 -12.65
CA ASP A 51 -1.92 -17.76 -13.42
C ASP A 51 -0.58 -17.17 -13.92
N ALA A 52 0.57 -17.71 -13.50
CA ALA A 52 1.87 -17.39 -14.09
C ALA A 52 2.14 -18.16 -15.39
N SER A 53 3.11 -17.67 -16.17
CA SER A 53 3.56 -18.31 -17.42
C SER A 53 5.08 -18.51 -17.44
N ILE A 54 5.51 -19.64 -18.01
CA ILE A 54 6.92 -20.05 -18.13
C ILE A 54 7.24 -20.49 -19.56
N THR A 55 8.52 -20.44 -19.94
CA THR A 55 9.00 -21.02 -21.20
C THR A 55 9.64 -22.39 -20.96
N LEU A 56 9.21 -23.38 -21.73
CA LEU A 56 9.74 -24.74 -21.76
C LEU A 56 10.40 -24.99 -23.12
N ASN A 57 11.63 -25.48 -23.11
CA ASN A 57 12.42 -25.76 -24.29
C ASN A 57 12.51 -27.27 -24.54
N PHE A 58 12.50 -27.64 -25.82
CA PHE A 58 12.63 -29.02 -26.28
C PHE A 58 13.71 -29.08 -27.36
N ASP A 59 14.72 -29.92 -27.15
CA ASP A 59 15.79 -30.15 -28.12
C ASP A 59 15.37 -31.27 -29.08
N VAL A 60 15.45 -30.98 -30.37
CA VAL A 60 14.88 -31.79 -31.46
C VAL A 60 15.96 -32.14 -32.47
N THR A 61 15.95 -33.39 -32.93
CA THR A 61 16.69 -33.84 -34.12
C THR A 61 15.70 -34.52 -35.06
N THR A 62 15.77 -34.20 -36.35
CA THR A 62 14.85 -34.61 -37.41
C THR A 62 15.68 -35.04 -38.62
N PRO A 63 16.28 -36.25 -38.64
CA PRO A 63 17.23 -36.64 -39.69
C PRO A 63 16.67 -36.59 -41.12
N GLY A 64 15.36 -36.79 -41.29
CA GLY A 64 14.63 -36.61 -42.56
C GLY A 64 14.18 -35.18 -42.88
N GLY A 65 14.34 -34.24 -41.94
CA GLY A 65 13.90 -32.85 -42.06
C GLY A 65 12.58 -32.60 -41.31
N PHE A 66 12.47 -31.47 -40.63
CA PHE A 66 11.28 -31.09 -39.86
C PHE A 66 10.10 -30.73 -40.79
N ALA A 67 8.91 -31.26 -40.48
CA ALA A 67 7.68 -30.93 -41.20
C ALA A 67 6.66 -30.16 -40.34
N THR A 68 6.34 -30.68 -39.15
CA THR A 68 5.34 -30.06 -38.25
C THR A 68 5.64 -30.32 -36.78
N SER A 69 5.27 -29.36 -35.94
CA SER A 69 5.16 -29.50 -34.49
C SER A 69 3.69 -29.46 -34.06
N SER A 70 3.39 -30.01 -32.88
CA SER A 70 2.12 -29.80 -32.19
C SER A 70 2.31 -29.94 -30.69
N VAL A 71 1.50 -29.21 -29.91
CA VAL A 71 1.61 -29.16 -28.45
C VAL A 71 0.28 -29.49 -27.79
N SER A 72 0.34 -30.22 -26.68
CA SER A 72 -0.78 -30.40 -25.75
C SER A 72 -0.31 -30.22 -24.30
N ALA A 73 -1.23 -29.91 -23.39
CA ALA A 73 -0.89 -29.60 -22.01
C ALA A 73 -1.92 -30.11 -21.01
N GLN A 74 -1.47 -30.31 -19.77
CA GLN A 74 -2.27 -30.60 -18.59
C GLN A 74 -2.03 -29.52 -17.52
N GLY A 75 -3.07 -29.13 -16.79
CA GLY A 75 -3.00 -28.13 -15.71
C GLY A 75 -2.91 -26.67 -16.18
N GLY A 76 -2.91 -26.43 -17.49
CA GLY A 76 -2.77 -25.12 -18.08
C GLY A 76 -2.98 -25.14 -19.60
N SER A 77 -2.62 -24.04 -20.26
CA SER A 77 -2.55 -23.94 -21.73
C SER A 77 -1.08 -23.91 -22.17
N ALA A 78 -0.82 -24.34 -23.41
CA ALA A 78 0.51 -24.27 -24.03
C ALA A 78 0.41 -23.75 -25.45
N THR A 79 1.39 -22.93 -25.84
CA THR A 79 1.51 -22.34 -27.18
C THR A 79 2.98 -22.36 -27.60
N ILE A 80 3.24 -22.83 -28.82
CA ILE A 80 4.58 -22.81 -29.41
C ILE A 80 4.94 -21.36 -29.75
N THR A 81 6.02 -20.84 -29.16
CA THR A 81 6.48 -19.45 -29.32
C THR A 81 7.68 -19.34 -30.26
N THR A 82 8.47 -20.41 -30.39
CA THR A 82 9.52 -20.56 -31.41
C THR A 82 9.48 -21.98 -31.93
N ASP A 83 9.33 -22.15 -33.24
CA ASP A 83 9.29 -23.45 -33.92
C ASP A 83 10.52 -23.63 -34.83
N MET A 84 10.70 -24.83 -35.37
CA MET A 84 11.73 -25.13 -36.37
C MET A 84 11.31 -24.69 -37.78
N GLU A 85 12.30 -24.33 -38.59
CA GLU A 85 12.11 -24.11 -40.03
C GLU A 85 11.88 -25.46 -40.75
N ALA A 86 11.11 -25.43 -41.84
CA ALA A 86 10.89 -26.62 -42.68
C ALA A 86 12.22 -27.21 -43.19
N ASP A 87 12.28 -28.54 -43.29
CA ASP A 87 13.46 -29.33 -43.66
C ASP A 87 14.67 -29.20 -42.71
N ALA A 88 14.56 -28.46 -41.59
CA ALA A 88 15.63 -28.39 -40.59
C ALA A 88 15.88 -29.75 -39.95
N THR A 89 17.15 -30.11 -39.73
CA THR A 89 17.55 -31.43 -39.21
C THR A 89 17.85 -31.47 -37.71
N SER A 90 17.95 -30.30 -37.07
CA SER A 90 17.98 -30.16 -35.62
C SER A 90 17.67 -28.72 -35.20
N GLY A 91 17.24 -28.53 -33.95
CA GLY A 91 16.90 -27.24 -33.39
C GLY A 91 16.35 -27.35 -31.97
N THR A 92 15.90 -26.22 -31.43
CA THR A 92 15.18 -26.16 -30.15
C THR A 92 13.83 -25.50 -30.40
N ILE A 93 12.75 -26.15 -29.97
CA ILE A 93 11.39 -25.61 -30.00
C ILE A 93 11.08 -25.03 -28.61
N ALA A 94 10.59 -23.80 -28.57
CA ALA A 94 10.20 -23.11 -27.35
C ALA A 94 8.67 -23.06 -27.23
N VAL A 95 8.17 -23.39 -26.05
CA VAL A 95 6.75 -23.44 -25.72
C VAL A 95 6.49 -22.57 -24.50
N SER A 96 5.59 -21.60 -24.62
CA SER A 96 5.02 -20.93 -23.45
C SER A 96 3.94 -21.81 -22.83
N PHE A 97 4.04 -22.05 -21.52
CA PHE A 97 3.00 -22.71 -20.72
C PHE A 97 2.43 -21.71 -19.71
N SER A 98 1.10 -21.61 -19.64
CA SER A 98 0.37 -20.76 -18.70
C SER A 98 -0.47 -21.64 -17.77
N ALA A 99 -0.21 -21.57 -16.47
CA ALA A 99 -0.84 -22.43 -15.48
C ALA A 99 -2.25 -21.95 -15.12
N THR A 100 -3.22 -22.87 -14.97
CA THR A 100 -4.61 -22.51 -14.64
C THR A 100 -5.23 -23.30 -13.48
N ALA A 101 -4.56 -24.34 -12.98
CA ALA A 101 -5.01 -25.07 -11.79
C ALA A 101 -3.85 -25.72 -11.04
N VAL A 102 -3.87 -25.61 -9.70
CA VAL A 102 -2.89 -26.21 -8.79
C VAL A 102 -2.83 -27.73 -8.94
N GLY A 103 -1.61 -28.30 -8.95
CA GLY A 103 -1.40 -29.74 -9.03
C GLY A 103 -0.28 -30.14 -9.99
N ALA A 104 -0.49 -31.22 -10.74
CA ALA A 104 0.47 -31.68 -11.74
C ALA A 104 0.24 -30.98 -13.09
N GLY A 105 1.28 -30.31 -13.59
CA GLY A 105 1.33 -29.76 -14.94
C GLY A 105 2.17 -30.61 -15.87
N SER A 106 1.84 -30.60 -17.15
CA SER A 106 2.73 -31.14 -18.18
C SER A 106 2.50 -30.48 -19.53
N VAL A 107 3.55 -30.51 -20.36
CA VAL A 107 3.50 -30.11 -21.77
C VAL A 107 4.11 -31.24 -22.59
N VAL A 108 3.33 -31.78 -23.52
CA VAL A 108 3.78 -32.76 -24.51
C VAL A 108 3.98 -32.04 -25.83
N LEU A 109 5.21 -32.04 -26.32
CA LEU A 109 5.55 -31.61 -27.67
C LEU A 109 5.70 -32.86 -28.56
N THR A 110 4.94 -32.92 -29.65
CA THR A 110 5.07 -33.95 -30.69
C THR A 110 5.62 -33.31 -31.95
N VAL A 111 6.69 -33.87 -32.51
CA VAL A 111 7.32 -33.44 -33.77
C VAL A 111 7.14 -34.54 -34.81
N THR A 112 6.91 -34.15 -36.06
CA THR A 112 6.83 -35.04 -37.23
C THR A 112 7.81 -34.59 -38.31
N ASP A 113 8.54 -35.54 -38.89
CA ASP A 113 9.47 -35.31 -40.01
C ASP A 113 8.77 -35.31 -41.39
N ALA A 114 9.52 -35.01 -42.44
CA ALA A 114 9.04 -34.96 -43.82
C ALA A 114 8.56 -36.33 -44.36
N GLU A 115 9.09 -37.42 -43.82
CA GLU A 115 8.73 -38.81 -44.11
C GLU A 115 7.46 -39.27 -43.37
N GLY A 116 6.98 -38.50 -42.39
CA GLY A 116 5.78 -38.78 -41.60
C GLY A 116 6.01 -39.66 -40.37
N SER A 117 7.26 -39.79 -39.92
CA SER A 117 7.61 -40.37 -38.62
C SER A 117 7.49 -39.30 -37.53
N SER A 118 7.05 -39.70 -36.33
CA SER A 118 6.87 -38.78 -35.20
C SER A 118 7.56 -39.30 -33.95
N ASP A 119 7.98 -38.37 -33.09
CA ASP A 119 8.43 -38.61 -31.72
C ASP A 119 7.89 -37.51 -30.79
N ASP A 120 7.82 -37.79 -29.49
CA ASP A 120 7.27 -36.88 -28.51
C ASP A 120 8.06 -36.84 -27.21
N ALA A 121 8.07 -35.68 -26.56
CA ALA A 121 8.64 -35.51 -25.24
C ALA A 121 7.70 -34.75 -24.31
N THR A 122 7.70 -35.16 -23.05
CA THR A 122 6.93 -34.50 -21.98
C THR A 122 7.86 -33.69 -21.08
N ALA A 123 7.63 -32.38 -20.99
CA ALA A 123 8.09 -31.58 -19.86
C ALA A 123 7.08 -31.72 -18.72
N VAL A 124 7.55 -32.10 -17.53
CA VAL A 124 6.71 -32.23 -16.31
C VAL A 124 7.05 -31.12 -15.33
N LEU A 125 6.03 -30.61 -14.65
CA LEU A 125 6.16 -29.50 -13.70
C LEU A 125 5.11 -29.60 -12.58
N THR A 126 5.42 -29.01 -11.44
CA THR A 126 4.44 -28.76 -10.37
C THR A 126 3.79 -27.41 -10.57
N ILE A 127 2.46 -27.34 -10.48
CA ILE A 127 1.73 -26.08 -10.45
C ILE A 127 1.42 -25.76 -8.99
N ASP A 128 2.14 -24.79 -8.46
CA ASP A 128 2.00 -24.34 -7.09
C ASP A 128 0.80 -23.39 -6.94
N ALA A 129 0.18 -23.39 -5.76
CA ALA A 129 -0.82 -22.39 -5.42
C ALA A 129 -0.17 -21.01 -5.26
N ILE A 130 -0.92 -19.94 -5.53
CA ILE A 130 -0.59 -18.63 -4.98
C ILE A 130 -0.63 -18.77 -3.45
N ALA A 131 0.44 -18.35 -2.78
CA ALA A 131 0.46 -18.30 -1.32
C ALA A 131 -0.47 -17.16 -0.88
N THR A 132 -1.54 -17.50 -0.17
CA THR A 132 -2.47 -16.51 0.39
C THR A 132 -2.07 -16.19 1.83
N THR A 133 -1.93 -14.91 2.16
CA THR A 133 -1.67 -14.47 3.54
C THR A 133 -2.83 -14.92 4.46
N PRO A 134 -2.55 -15.63 5.58
CA PRO A 134 -3.55 -16.00 6.58
C PRO A 134 -4.35 -14.80 7.10
N VAL A 135 -5.64 -15.02 7.40
CA VAL A 135 -6.54 -13.99 7.93
C VAL A 135 -6.89 -14.29 9.39
N VAL A 136 -6.63 -13.32 10.27
CA VAL A 136 -6.95 -13.35 11.71
C VAL A 136 -8.10 -12.40 12.00
N THR A 137 -9.30 -12.94 12.22
CA THR A 137 -10.47 -12.13 12.61
C THR A 137 -10.44 -11.77 14.09
N VAL A 138 -10.40 -10.47 14.39
CA VAL A 138 -10.39 -9.90 15.74
C VAL A 138 -11.80 -9.44 16.12
N ARG A 139 -12.30 -9.92 17.26
CA ARG A 139 -13.70 -9.73 17.74
C ARG A 139 -13.83 -9.34 19.20
N GLY A 140 -12.72 -9.39 19.92
CA GLY A 140 -12.66 -9.12 21.36
C GLY A 140 -11.58 -8.10 21.62
N ASN A 141 -11.75 -7.37 22.72
CA ASN A 141 -10.78 -6.40 23.19
C ASN A 141 -9.46 -7.10 23.56
N ILE A 142 -8.37 -6.37 23.36
CA ILE A 142 -7.00 -6.75 23.72
C ILE A 142 -6.82 -6.38 25.19
N THR A 143 -6.83 -7.39 26.06
CA THR A 143 -6.76 -7.26 27.53
C THR A 143 -5.43 -7.75 28.12
N GLU A 144 -4.53 -8.22 27.27
CA GLU A 144 -3.15 -8.57 27.58
C GLU A 144 -2.24 -8.24 26.38
N ASN A 145 -0.94 -8.07 26.62
CA ASN A 145 0.01 -7.68 25.58
C ASN A 145 -0.06 -8.64 24.38
N THR A 146 -0.30 -8.07 23.21
CA THR A 146 -0.60 -8.80 21.97
C THR A 146 0.32 -8.31 20.86
N LEU A 147 0.89 -9.24 20.11
CA LEU A 147 1.69 -8.97 18.92
C LEU A 147 0.87 -9.29 17.66
N TRP A 148 0.81 -8.35 16.73
CA TRP A 148 0.33 -8.54 15.37
C TRP A 148 1.50 -8.59 14.39
N THR A 149 1.54 -9.62 13.54
CA THR A 149 2.71 -9.97 12.71
C THR A 149 2.42 -9.87 11.23
N ALA A 150 3.44 -9.51 10.44
CA ALA A 150 3.27 -9.24 9.00
C ALA A 150 3.01 -10.49 8.14
N ASP A 151 3.08 -11.70 8.73
CA ASP A 151 2.63 -12.94 8.08
C ASP A 151 1.10 -13.16 8.18
N ASN A 152 0.34 -12.20 8.73
CA ASN A 152 -1.13 -12.24 8.82
C ASN A 152 -1.77 -10.94 8.31
N ILE A 153 -2.99 -11.05 7.79
CA ILE A 153 -3.94 -9.94 7.67
C ILE A 153 -4.84 -9.96 8.91
N TYR A 154 -4.88 -8.87 9.67
CA TYR A 154 -5.80 -8.74 10.82
C TYR A 154 -7.10 -8.09 10.35
N VAL A 155 -8.24 -8.65 10.72
CA VAL A 155 -9.56 -8.12 10.33
C VAL A 155 -10.38 -7.79 11.57
N LEU A 156 -10.61 -6.50 11.81
CA LEU A 156 -11.47 -6.02 12.89
C LEU A 156 -12.93 -6.25 12.50
N ASP A 157 -13.62 -7.14 13.21
CA ASP A 157 -15.02 -7.50 12.95
C ASP A 157 -16.01 -6.78 13.89
N THR A 158 -15.46 -5.95 14.80
CA THR A 158 -16.14 -5.04 15.73
C THR A 158 -15.28 -3.78 15.89
N ARG A 159 -15.73 -2.80 16.68
CA ARG A 159 -14.76 -1.97 17.40
C ARG A 159 -13.92 -2.88 18.30
N VAL A 160 -12.60 -2.74 18.24
CA VAL A 160 -11.64 -3.50 19.05
C VAL A 160 -10.91 -2.51 19.94
N THR A 161 -11.02 -2.70 21.25
CA THR A 161 -10.34 -1.85 22.23
C THR A 161 -9.05 -2.52 22.71
N VAL A 162 -7.94 -1.78 22.79
CA VAL A 162 -6.79 -2.10 23.66
C VAL A 162 -7.10 -1.51 25.03
N GLU A 163 -7.31 -2.37 26.04
CA GLU A 163 -7.75 -1.97 27.38
C GLU A 163 -6.58 -1.56 28.29
N GLU A 164 -6.86 -0.80 29.36
CA GLU A 164 -5.85 -0.26 30.26
C GLU A 164 -4.86 -1.34 30.77
N GLY A 165 -3.57 -1.05 30.63
CA GLY A 165 -2.48 -1.94 31.03
C GLY A 165 -2.07 -3.00 30.00
N ALA A 166 -2.73 -3.07 28.83
CA ALA A 166 -2.29 -3.87 27.69
C ALA A 166 -1.53 -3.02 26.66
N THR A 167 -0.63 -3.69 25.92
CA THR A 167 0.08 -3.12 24.76
C THR A 167 -0.26 -3.91 23.50
N LEU A 168 -0.62 -3.23 22.42
CA LEU A 168 -0.70 -3.80 21.08
C LEU A 168 0.58 -3.46 20.31
N GLU A 169 1.45 -4.45 20.11
CA GLU A 169 2.66 -4.35 19.27
C GLU A 169 2.30 -4.80 17.84
N ILE A 170 2.73 -4.06 16.82
CA ILE A 170 2.43 -4.35 15.41
C ILE A 170 3.74 -4.33 14.60
N GLU A 171 4.06 -5.45 13.94
CA GLU A 171 5.28 -5.55 13.11
C GLU A 171 5.18 -4.68 11.83
N PRO A 172 6.32 -4.14 11.33
CA PRO A 172 6.40 -3.45 10.04
C PRO A 172 5.80 -4.27 8.90
N GLY A 173 5.04 -3.63 8.02
CA GLY A 173 4.40 -4.27 6.86
C GLY A 173 3.10 -5.02 7.17
N THR A 174 2.63 -5.03 8.42
CA THR A 174 1.34 -5.62 8.78
C THR A 174 0.19 -4.85 8.14
N VAL A 175 -0.82 -5.58 7.63
CA VAL A 175 -2.05 -5.00 7.10
C VAL A 175 -3.24 -5.35 8.02
N ILE A 176 -3.92 -4.32 8.48
CA ILE A 176 -5.09 -4.37 9.36
C ILE A 176 -6.29 -3.83 8.59
N LYS A 177 -7.42 -4.54 8.62
CA LYS A 177 -8.62 -4.22 7.85
C LYS A 177 -9.86 -4.10 8.73
N GLY A 178 -10.56 -2.97 8.66
CA GLY A 178 -11.91 -2.84 9.21
C GLY A 178 -12.94 -3.57 8.36
N ASN A 179 -13.74 -4.44 8.96
CA ASN A 179 -14.91 -5.01 8.29
C ASN A 179 -16.03 -3.95 8.17
N THR A 180 -16.93 -4.10 7.19
CA THR A 180 -18.00 -3.12 6.95
C THR A 180 -18.89 -2.96 8.18
N GLY A 181 -18.99 -1.73 8.69
CA GLY A 181 -19.87 -1.33 9.77
C GLY A 181 -20.14 0.17 9.68
N GLN A 182 -21.25 0.64 10.26
CA GLN A 182 -21.62 2.05 10.27
C GLN A 182 -22.20 2.43 11.63
N GLN A 183 -22.13 3.72 11.97
CA GLN A 183 -22.64 4.26 13.23
C GLN A 183 -22.06 3.49 14.44
N ALA A 184 -22.84 3.25 15.49
CA ALA A 184 -22.39 2.53 16.69
C ALA A 184 -21.92 1.08 16.45
N ALA A 185 -22.03 0.56 15.23
CA ALA A 185 -21.51 -0.75 14.80
C ALA A 185 -20.32 -0.65 13.83
N ALA A 186 -19.76 0.54 13.61
CA ALA A 186 -18.51 0.72 12.87
C ALA A 186 -17.36 -0.06 13.52
N THR A 187 -16.50 -0.62 12.68
CA THR A 187 -15.26 -1.27 13.12
C THR A 187 -14.17 -0.22 13.23
N ALA A 188 -13.41 -0.23 14.32
CA ALA A 188 -12.39 0.78 14.63
C ALA A 188 -11.38 0.17 15.61
N LEU A 189 -10.17 0.72 15.64
CA LEU A 189 -9.20 0.42 16.69
C LEU A 189 -9.24 1.54 17.73
N LEU A 190 -9.54 1.21 18.98
CA LEU A 190 -9.57 2.14 20.10
C LEU A 190 -8.46 1.79 21.09
N VAL A 191 -7.50 2.68 21.32
CA VAL A 191 -6.50 2.56 22.38
C VAL A 191 -7.00 3.35 23.58
N ALA A 192 -7.47 2.65 24.62
CA ALA A 192 -8.06 3.29 25.79
C ALA A 192 -7.00 3.93 26.70
N ARG A 193 -7.44 4.84 27.57
CA ARG A 193 -6.58 5.50 28.57
C ARG A 193 -5.70 4.50 29.35
N GLY A 194 -4.39 4.64 29.20
CA GLY A 194 -3.41 3.78 29.89
C GLY A 194 -3.19 2.40 29.26
N ALA A 195 -3.74 2.15 28.07
CA ALA A 195 -3.22 1.17 27.13
C ALA A 195 -2.08 1.81 26.30
N MET A 196 -1.37 0.99 25.52
CA MET A 196 -0.38 1.47 24.56
C MET A 196 -0.51 0.76 23.21
N ILE A 197 -0.13 1.44 22.14
CA ILE A 197 0.06 0.88 20.80
C ILE A 197 1.49 1.14 20.33
N ASP A 198 2.22 0.11 19.95
CA ASP A 198 3.58 0.19 19.41
C ASP A 198 3.53 -0.30 17.96
N ALA A 199 3.21 0.63 17.05
CA ALA A 199 3.07 0.44 15.62
C ALA A 199 4.23 1.15 14.89
N GLU A 200 5.40 0.52 14.91
CA GLU A 200 6.65 1.05 14.35
C GLU A 200 6.95 0.44 12.97
N GLY A 201 6.32 0.95 11.92
CA GLY A 201 6.64 0.62 10.53
C GLY A 201 7.96 1.25 10.04
N THR A 202 8.27 1.05 8.76
CA THR A 202 9.43 1.69 8.08
C THR A 202 9.04 2.22 6.69
N PRO A 203 9.87 3.05 6.02
CA PRO A 203 9.58 3.53 4.66
C PRO A 203 9.36 2.40 3.64
N GLU A 204 10.03 1.26 3.83
CA GLU A 204 9.93 0.07 2.98
C GLU A 204 8.83 -0.90 3.42
N LEU A 205 8.40 -0.84 4.69
CA LEU A 205 7.40 -1.71 5.29
C LEU A 205 6.46 -0.90 6.20
N PRO A 206 5.65 0.03 5.64
CA PRO A 206 4.67 0.78 6.40
C PRO A 206 3.57 -0.15 6.93
N ILE A 207 2.95 0.23 8.05
CA ILE A 207 1.78 -0.45 8.60
C ILE A 207 0.53 0.16 7.97
N ILE A 208 -0.35 -0.68 7.43
CA ILE A 208 -1.55 -0.22 6.71
C ILE A 208 -2.81 -0.56 7.51
N PHE A 209 -3.56 0.46 7.90
CA PHE A 209 -4.94 0.35 8.35
C PHE A 209 -5.88 0.74 7.20
N THR A 210 -6.73 -0.19 6.76
CA THR A 210 -7.62 0.01 5.61
C THR A 210 -8.96 -0.70 5.82
N THR A 211 -9.81 -0.78 4.80
CA THR A 211 -11.06 -1.54 4.82
C THR A 211 -10.88 -2.96 4.26
N ILE A 212 -11.78 -3.88 4.62
CA ILE A 212 -11.86 -5.22 4.01
C ILE A 212 -12.16 -5.20 2.49
N GLU A 213 -12.66 -4.08 1.96
CA GLU A 213 -12.87 -3.86 0.52
C GLU A 213 -11.55 -3.63 -0.25
N ASP A 214 -10.49 -3.18 0.43
CA ASP A 214 -9.16 -2.96 -0.17
C ASP A 214 -8.45 -4.31 -0.34
N PRO A 215 -8.03 -4.72 -1.55
CA PRO A 215 -7.40 -6.02 -1.75
C PRO A 215 -5.95 -6.09 -1.23
N ILE A 216 -5.30 -4.96 -0.91
CA ILE A 216 -3.87 -4.91 -0.54
C ILE A 216 -3.51 -5.87 0.60
N ASP A 217 -2.38 -6.58 0.52
CA ASP A 217 -1.92 -7.46 1.59
C ASP A 217 -0.42 -7.27 1.93
N PRO A 218 0.10 -7.88 3.02
CA PRO A 218 1.50 -7.72 3.42
C PRO A 218 2.53 -8.13 2.35
N SER A 219 2.16 -8.98 1.39
CA SER A 219 3.03 -9.35 0.28
C SER A 219 3.14 -8.25 -0.79
N ASP A 220 2.11 -7.42 -0.97
CA ASP A 220 2.18 -6.19 -1.78
C ASP A 220 3.15 -5.20 -1.13
N ILE A 221 3.03 -4.98 0.18
CA ILE A 221 3.91 -4.07 0.94
C ILE A 221 5.36 -4.56 0.87
N ALA A 222 5.60 -5.86 1.09
CA ALA A 222 6.94 -6.46 0.98
C ALA A 222 7.51 -6.44 -0.46
N ALA A 223 6.66 -6.24 -1.48
CA ALA A 223 7.08 -6.05 -2.87
C ALA A 223 7.32 -4.58 -3.25
N GLY A 224 7.05 -3.62 -2.34
CA GLY A 224 7.11 -2.19 -2.60
C GLY A 224 5.87 -1.62 -3.29
N THR A 225 4.74 -2.32 -3.24
CA THR A 225 3.43 -1.88 -3.75
C THR A 225 2.60 -1.36 -2.59
N TYR A 226 2.53 -0.03 -2.44
CA TYR A 226 1.84 0.57 -1.28
C TYR A 226 0.36 0.90 -1.50
N PHE A 227 -0.21 0.57 -2.66
CA PHE A 227 -1.65 0.77 -2.93
C PHE A 227 -2.18 -0.21 -3.99
N SER A 228 -3.50 -0.41 -4.02
CA SER A 228 -4.18 -1.14 -5.08
C SER A 228 -4.87 -0.19 -6.07
N SER A 229 -4.73 -0.46 -7.37
CA SER A 229 -5.50 0.22 -8.42
C SER A 229 -6.99 -0.13 -8.45
N GLU A 230 -7.43 -1.08 -7.63
CA GLU A 230 -8.85 -1.45 -7.48
C GLU A 230 -9.57 -0.57 -6.42
N MET A 231 -8.82 0.15 -5.58
CA MET A 231 -9.36 1.14 -4.64
C MET A 231 -9.12 2.56 -5.16
N SER A 232 -10.16 3.39 -5.06
CA SER A 232 -10.04 4.83 -5.31
C SER A 232 -9.65 5.56 -4.03
N PRO A 233 -8.73 6.56 -4.06
CA PRO A 233 -8.48 7.49 -2.95
C PRO A 233 -9.68 8.43 -2.67
N GLU A 234 -10.84 8.17 -3.28
CA GLU A 234 -12.13 8.81 -3.01
C GLU A 234 -13.11 7.87 -2.27
N ASN A 235 -12.74 6.62 -1.99
CA ASN A 235 -13.63 5.64 -1.36
C ASN A 235 -13.66 5.77 0.17
N ALA A 236 -14.16 6.89 0.68
CA ALA A 236 -14.30 7.11 2.11
C ALA A 236 -15.39 6.26 2.79
N GLY A 237 -15.39 6.22 4.13
CA GLY A 237 -16.54 5.80 4.94
C GLY A 237 -16.73 4.30 5.10
N ARG A 238 -15.63 3.53 5.12
CA ARG A 238 -15.65 2.06 5.00
C ARG A 238 -15.37 1.32 6.30
N TRP A 239 -14.80 2.02 7.27
CA TRP A 239 -14.62 1.64 8.67
C TRP A 239 -14.36 2.94 9.47
N GLY A 240 -14.31 2.88 10.79
CA GLY A 240 -14.19 4.07 11.64
C GLY A 240 -12.84 4.78 11.55
N GLY A 241 -11.74 4.07 11.80
CA GLY A 241 -10.41 4.67 11.91
C GLY A 241 -9.65 4.23 13.17
N VAL A 242 -8.64 5.01 13.55
CA VAL A 242 -7.80 4.76 14.73
C VAL A 242 -8.03 5.85 15.77
N ILE A 243 -8.41 5.46 16.99
CA ILE A 243 -8.68 6.37 18.11
C ILE A 243 -7.66 6.09 19.21
N ILE A 244 -6.94 7.12 19.67
CA ILE A 244 -5.96 7.02 20.75
C ILE A 244 -6.37 7.97 21.88
N LEU A 245 -6.62 7.42 23.07
CA LEU A 245 -7.07 8.17 24.23
C LEU A 245 -6.01 8.18 25.34
N GLY A 246 -5.59 9.37 25.76
CA GLY A 246 -4.60 9.59 26.81
C GLY A 246 -5.16 10.28 28.05
N LYS A 247 -4.27 10.47 29.03
CA LYS A 247 -4.53 11.04 30.36
C LYS A 247 -4.07 12.51 30.47
N ALA A 248 -3.74 13.15 29.35
CA ALA A 248 -3.26 14.53 29.31
C ALA A 248 -4.42 15.55 29.45
N PRO A 249 -4.14 16.82 29.81
CA PRO A 249 -5.16 17.82 30.07
C PRO A 249 -5.94 18.24 28.81
N ILE A 250 -7.27 18.29 28.93
CA ILE A 250 -8.24 18.79 27.92
C ILE A 250 -9.02 19.98 28.50
N THR A 251 -9.60 20.88 27.72
CA THR A 251 -10.54 21.88 28.26
C THR A 251 -11.92 21.73 27.62
N ALA A 252 -12.65 20.78 28.18
CA ALA A 252 -14.04 20.47 27.88
C ALA A 252 -14.99 21.11 28.91
N LYS A 253 -16.24 21.37 28.50
CA LYS A 253 -17.37 21.64 29.41
C LYS A 253 -18.54 20.74 29.05
N ASN A 254 -19.40 20.38 30.01
CA ASN A 254 -20.72 19.87 29.64
C ASN A 254 -21.71 21.03 29.45
N THR A 255 -22.71 20.83 28.59
CA THR A 255 -23.73 21.84 28.23
C THR A 255 -24.68 22.24 29.38
N SER A 256 -24.50 21.71 30.59
CA SER A 256 -25.38 21.91 31.75
C SER A 256 -24.69 22.50 33.00
N ASP A 257 -23.37 22.51 33.07
CA ASP A 257 -22.57 22.99 34.22
C ASP A 257 -21.75 24.24 33.89
N VAL A 258 -21.23 24.88 34.94
CA VAL A 258 -20.40 26.11 34.86
C VAL A 258 -18.91 25.81 35.14
N GLU A 259 -18.56 24.53 35.28
CA GLU A 259 -17.24 24.07 35.75
C GLU A 259 -16.59 23.21 34.66
N ASP A 260 -15.28 23.37 34.48
CA ASP A 260 -14.50 22.62 33.49
C ASP A 260 -14.42 21.12 33.85
N LEU A 261 -14.37 20.28 32.83
CA LEU A 261 -14.18 18.84 32.98
C LEU A 261 -12.70 18.48 32.86
N ALA A 262 -12.25 17.57 33.73
CA ALA A 262 -10.91 16.98 33.63
C ALA A 262 -10.86 15.81 32.64
N GLU A 263 -12.01 15.17 32.38
CA GLU A 263 -12.15 13.96 31.57
C GLU A 263 -13.50 14.01 30.83
N LEU A 264 -13.53 13.62 29.56
CA LEU A 264 -14.72 13.58 28.71
C LEU A 264 -14.84 12.20 28.04
N GLN A 265 -16.04 11.88 27.55
CA GLN A 265 -16.27 10.74 26.66
C GLN A 265 -15.95 11.17 25.22
N ILE A 266 -15.10 10.42 24.51
CA ILE A 266 -14.78 10.70 23.11
C ILE A 266 -16.01 10.47 22.23
N GLU A 267 -16.11 11.28 21.18
CA GLU A 267 -17.12 11.18 20.14
C GLU A 267 -17.07 9.80 19.46
N GLY A 268 -18.21 9.38 18.90
CA GLY A 268 -18.38 8.08 18.26
C GLY A 268 -18.40 6.87 19.21
N ILE A 269 -17.89 6.98 20.44
CA ILE A 269 -17.87 5.90 21.43
C ILE A 269 -19.02 6.08 22.46
N PRO A 270 -19.95 5.12 22.58
CA PRO A 270 -21.08 5.26 23.50
C PRO A 270 -20.65 5.44 24.96
N SER A 271 -21.25 6.39 25.68
CA SER A 271 -20.98 6.69 27.11
C SER A 271 -21.27 5.55 28.11
N SER A 272 -21.77 4.41 27.63
CA SER A 272 -21.83 3.15 28.39
C SER A 272 -20.54 2.31 28.33
N ASP A 273 -19.61 2.66 27.45
CA ASP A 273 -18.32 2.01 27.24
C ASP A 273 -17.21 2.89 27.87
N PRO A 274 -16.72 2.55 29.08
CA PRO A 274 -15.78 3.39 29.82
C PRO A 274 -14.40 3.50 29.14
N ASN A 275 -14.13 2.68 28.13
CA ASN A 275 -12.90 2.73 27.36
C ASN A 275 -12.82 3.96 26.44
N GLY A 276 -13.95 4.60 26.14
CA GLY A 276 -14.00 5.85 25.39
C GLY A 276 -13.77 7.11 26.24
N LEU A 277 -13.46 6.96 27.54
CA LEU A 277 -13.11 8.10 28.38
C LEU A 277 -11.69 8.56 28.06
N TYR A 278 -11.48 9.88 27.94
CA TYR A 278 -10.18 10.51 27.68
C TYR A 278 -9.94 11.71 28.60
N GLY A 279 -8.75 12.28 28.53
CA GLY A 279 -8.34 13.44 29.33
C GLY A 279 -7.84 13.08 30.73
N GLY A 280 -7.30 14.09 31.41
CA GLY A 280 -6.86 14.01 32.80
C GLY A 280 -5.97 15.17 33.23
N ASN A 281 -4.86 14.83 33.89
CA ASN A 281 -3.93 15.79 34.49
C ASN A 281 -2.44 15.43 34.27
N GLU A 282 -2.14 14.49 33.37
CA GLU A 282 -0.80 13.94 33.13
C GLU A 282 -0.31 14.34 31.72
N PRO A 283 0.24 15.56 31.52
CA PRO A 283 0.64 16.06 30.19
C PRO A 283 1.79 15.27 29.54
N THR A 284 2.48 14.44 30.31
CA THR A 284 3.53 13.51 29.84
C THR A 284 3.05 12.06 29.84
N ASP A 285 1.74 11.81 29.75
CA ASP A 285 1.20 10.48 29.48
C ASP A 285 1.76 9.91 28.17
N ASN A 286 1.81 8.59 28.06
CA ASN A 286 2.36 7.89 26.91
C ASN A 286 1.41 6.78 26.45
N SER A 287 0.86 6.95 25.25
CA SER A 287 -0.01 5.99 24.58
C SER A 287 0.73 5.07 23.60
N GLY A 288 2.06 5.16 23.52
CA GLY A 288 2.93 4.34 22.67
C GLY A 288 3.54 5.10 21.48
N THR A 289 3.76 4.39 20.38
CA THR A 289 4.39 4.91 19.15
C THR A 289 3.59 4.55 17.90
N LEU A 290 3.29 5.53 17.05
CA LEU A 290 2.90 5.33 15.66
C LEU A 290 4.02 5.88 14.75
N SER A 291 4.61 5.02 13.93
CA SER A 291 5.60 5.42 12.93
C SER A 291 5.38 4.70 11.60
N TYR A 292 5.37 5.44 10.48
CA TYR A 292 5.13 4.90 9.13
C TYR A 292 3.81 4.13 9.04
N VAL A 293 2.72 4.82 9.40
CA VAL A 293 1.37 4.28 9.45
C VAL A 293 0.50 4.98 8.41
N SER A 294 -0.15 4.20 7.55
CA SER A 294 -1.13 4.70 6.58
C SER A 294 -2.53 4.25 6.98
N ILE A 295 -3.45 5.20 7.15
CA ILE A 295 -4.84 4.99 7.56
C ILE A 295 -5.75 5.39 6.40
N ARG A 296 -6.57 4.46 5.92
CA ARG A 296 -7.25 4.58 4.62
C ARG A 296 -8.72 4.24 4.69
N HIS A 297 -9.55 4.95 3.94
CA HIS A 297 -10.97 4.65 3.78
C HIS A 297 -11.75 4.68 5.10
N GLY A 298 -11.23 5.44 6.08
CA GLY A 298 -11.81 5.60 7.41
C GLY A 298 -13.03 6.52 7.41
N GLY A 299 -13.41 6.97 8.59
CA GLY A 299 -14.52 7.88 8.80
C GLY A 299 -15.83 7.14 9.05
N THR A 300 -16.59 7.53 10.07
CA THR A 300 -18.02 7.21 10.09
C THR A 300 -18.85 8.27 10.82
N ASN A 301 -19.79 8.87 10.10
CA ASN A 301 -20.85 9.62 10.75
C ASN A 301 -21.70 8.70 11.65
N ILE A 302 -21.78 8.98 12.96
CA ILE A 302 -22.54 8.17 13.94
C ILE A 302 -23.79 8.92 14.43
N GLY A 303 -23.74 10.25 14.43
CA GLY A 303 -24.82 11.22 14.59
C GLY A 303 -24.31 12.58 14.09
N ALA A 304 -25.08 13.66 14.23
CA ALA A 304 -24.55 15.00 13.93
C ALA A 304 -23.80 15.54 15.16
N GLY A 305 -22.52 15.88 15.03
CA GLY A 305 -21.65 16.20 16.17
C GLY A 305 -21.51 14.98 17.11
N ASN A 306 -21.18 13.85 16.48
CA ASN A 306 -20.74 12.58 17.04
C ASN A 306 -20.29 11.69 15.87
N GLU A 307 -19.06 11.86 15.41
CA GLU A 307 -18.48 11.13 14.28
C GLU A 307 -17.18 10.37 14.70
N ILE A 308 -16.33 9.90 13.77
CA ILE A 308 -15.04 9.21 14.04
C ILE A 308 -14.09 9.47 12.87
N ASN A 309 -12.89 9.94 13.19
CA ASN A 309 -11.91 10.44 12.23
C ASN A 309 -10.86 9.40 11.79
N GLY A 310 -10.01 9.80 10.83
CA GLY A 310 -8.92 8.94 10.36
C GLY A 310 -7.98 8.58 11.51
N LEU A 311 -7.44 9.61 12.16
CA LEU A 311 -6.73 9.50 13.43
C LEU A 311 -7.32 10.47 14.47
N THR A 312 -8.06 9.94 15.44
CA THR A 312 -8.61 10.72 16.57
C THR A 312 -7.65 10.69 17.75
N LEU A 313 -7.23 11.85 18.26
CA LEU A 313 -6.24 11.99 19.34
C LEU A 313 -6.86 12.70 20.57
N GLY A 314 -7.51 11.92 21.45
CA GLY A 314 -8.18 12.45 22.63
C GLY A 314 -7.27 12.53 23.86
N GLY A 315 -6.86 13.73 24.26
CA GLY A 315 -6.08 13.95 25.49
C GLY A 315 -4.75 13.18 25.51
N VAL A 316 -4.11 12.99 24.35
CA VAL A 316 -2.87 12.22 24.21
C VAL A 316 -1.69 13.02 24.74
N GLY A 317 -0.83 12.41 25.57
CA GLY A 317 0.28 13.11 26.22
C GLY A 317 1.55 13.19 25.37
N SER A 318 2.41 14.15 25.73
CA SER A 318 3.73 14.41 25.12
C SER A 318 4.77 13.30 25.30
N GLY A 319 4.44 12.23 26.03
CA GLY A 319 5.25 11.01 26.09
C GLY A 319 5.03 10.08 24.88
N THR A 320 3.93 10.26 24.14
CA THR A 320 3.56 9.51 22.94
C THR A 320 4.35 10.00 21.74
N THR A 321 4.77 9.09 20.85
CA THR A 321 5.43 9.46 19.58
C THR A 321 4.51 9.16 18.40
N ILE A 322 4.22 10.17 17.57
CA ILE A 322 3.43 10.00 16.34
C ILE A 322 4.19 10.68 15.21
N ASN A 323 4.67 9.92 14.22
CA ASN A 323 5.31 10.50 13.04
C ASN A 323 5.19 9.64 11.79
N ASN A 324 5.40 10.23 10.61
CA ASN A 324 5.27 9.55 9.32
C ASN A 324 3.87 8.91 9.20
N ILE A 325 2.85 9.76 9.19
CA ILE A 325 1.44 9.36 9.10
C ILE A 325 0.91 9.72 7.71
N GLU A 326 0.15 8.81 7.10
CA GLU A 326 -0.65 9.08 5.92
C GLU A 326 -2.13 8.83 6.28
N VAL A 327 -3.01 9.78 5.95
CA VAL A 327 -4.47 9.57 6.00
C VAL A 327 -5.04 9.79 4.60
N VAL A 328 -5.78 8.79 4.08
CA VAL A 328 -6.37 8.84 2.72
C VAL A 328 -7.85 8.49 2.75
N ALA A 329 -8.68 9.29 2.07
CA ALA A 329 -10.10 9.02 1.89
C ALA A 329 -10.84 8.84 3.23
N ASN A 330 -10.75 9.82 4.14
CA ASN A 330 -11.54 9.78 5.37
C ASN A 330 -12.92 10.42 5.15
N ALA A 331 -13.98 9.88 5.75
CA ALA A 331 -15.37 10.38 5.55
C ALA A 331 -15.74 11.61 6.40
N ASP A 332 -14.74 12.11 7.11
CA ASP A 332 -14.70 12.92 8.32
C ASP A 332 -13.26 13.50 8.30
N ASP A 333 -12.71 13.93 9.43
CA ASP A 333 -11.40 14.58 9.48
C ASP A 333 -10.21 13.64 9.19
N GLY A 334 -9.13 14.24 8.69
CA GLY A 334 -7.86 13.55 8.52
C GLY A 334 -7.25 13.18 9.87
N ILE A 335 -6.93 14.20 10.66
CA ILE A 335 -6.51 14.08 12.05
C ILE A 335 -7.27 15.11 12.89
N GLU A 336 -7.87 14.66 13.98
CA GLU A 336 -8.58 15.51 14.94
C GLU A 336 -7.93 15.38 16.33
N PHE A 337 -7.68 16.52 16.98
CA PHE A 337 -7.04 16.61 18.29
C PHE A 337 -8.01 17.15 19.36
N PHE A 338 -8.50 16.30 20.26
CA PHE A 338 -9.27 16.77 21.43
C PHE A 338 -8.35 17.00 22.64
N GLY A 339 -7.75 18.19 22.72
CA GLY A 339 -6.84 18.55 23.80
C GLY A 339 -5.57 17.68 23.88
N GLY A 340 -4.87 17.73 25.01
CA GLY A 340 -3.62 16.98 25.22
C GLY A 340 -2.36 17.70 24.71
N ASP A 341 -1.24 16.99 24.67
CA ASP A 341 0.12 17.55 24.50
C ASP A 341 1.00 16.77 23.50
N VAL A 342 0.42 15.83 22.75
CA VAL A 342 1.15 15.10 21.71
C VAL A 342 1.53 16.03 20.56
N SER A 343 2.70 15.82 19.97
CA SER A 343 3.12 16.50 18.73
C SER A 343 3.28 15.46 17.62
N VAL A 344 3.09 15.89 16.38
CA VAL A 344 3.10 15.04 15.18
C VAL A 344 4.08 15.59 14.15
N GLU A 345 4.85 14.71 13.50
CA GLU A 345 5.84 15.08 12.48
C GLU A 345 5.68 14.22 11.23
N ASN A 346 5.89 14.78 10.03
CA ASN A 346 5.77 14.08 8.75
C ASN A 346 4.36 13.51 8.52
N VAL A 347 3.43 14.37 8.09
CA VAL A 347 2.04 13.97 7.81
C VAL A 347 1.66 14.21 6.34
N VAL A 348 0.95 13.26 5.72
CA VAL A 348 0.17 13.50 4.49
C VAL A 348 -1.31 13.26 4.79
N ILE A 349 -2.16 14.21 4.42
CA ILE A 349 -3.61 14.05 4.44
C ILE A 349 -4.12 14.27 3.02
N TRP A 350 -4.92 13.33 2.52
CA TRP A 350 -5.40 13.31 1.15
C TRP A 350 -6.88 12.92 1.07
N ASN A 351 -7.72 13.84 0.58
CA ASN A 351 -9.16 13.63 0.41
C ASN A 351 -9.88 13.24 1.72
N SER A 352 -9.75 14.03 2.78
CA SER A 352 -10.79 14.02 3.84
C SER A 352 -12.12 14.56 3.30
N TYR A 353 -13.22 14.33 4.01
CA TYR A 353 -14.57 14.73 3.60
C TYR A 353 -15.28 15.63 4.64
N ASP A 354 -14.65 15.91 5.77
CA ASP A 354 -14.71 17.22 6.42
C ASP A 354 -13.26 17.72 6.49
N ASP A 355 -12.64 17.86 7.65
CA ASP A 355 -11.45 18.69 7.75
C ASP A 355 -10.14 17.92 7.56
N SER A 356 -9.06 18.61 7.21
CA SER A 356 -7.77 17.94 7.09
C SER A 356 -7.11 17.81 8.47
N MET A 357 -6.99 18.92 9.17
CA MET A 357 -6.53 19.01 10.55
C MET A 357 -7.60 19.76 11.34
N ASP A 358 -8.19 19.12 12.34
CA ASP A 358 -9.08 19.79 13.30
C ASP A 358 -8.47 19.74 14.73
N THR A 359 -8.69 20.78 15.52
CA THR A 359 -8.22 20.89 16.90
C THR A 359 -9.30 21.45 17.82
N ASP A 360 -9.76 20.66 18.79
CA ASP A 360 -10.68 21.08 19.85
C ASP A 360 -9.96 21.07 21.23
N GLN A 361 -10.57 21.70 22.24
CA GLN A 361 -10.25 21.58 23.67
C GLN A 361 -8.83 22.01 24.05
N ASP A 362 -8.30 23.04 23.38
CA ASP A 362 -6.97 23.65 23.62
C ASP A 362 -5.87 22.56 23.59
N TRP A 363 -5.83 21.78 22.50
CA TRP A 363 -4.66 20.95 22.20
C TRP A 363 -3.38 21.80 22.20
N ASN A 364 -2.29 21.25 22.72
CA ASN A 364 -1.03 21.95 22.97
C ASN A 364 0.15 21.15 22.44
N GLY A 365 0.26 21.06 21.12
CA GLY A 365 1.37 20.38 20.46
C GLY A 365 1.82 21.09 19.19
N THR A 366 2.63 20.42 18.40
CA THR A 366 3.04 20.92 17.09
C THR A 366 2.80 19.84 16.04
N VAL A 367 2.15 20.20 14.92
CA VAL A 367 2.25 19.45 13.67
C VAL A 367 3.35 20.09 12.83
N SER A 368 4.31 19.28 12.39
CA SER A 368 5.46 19.76 11.62
C SER A 368 5.73 18.91 10.38
N ASN A 369 6.19 19.56 9.31
CA ASN A 369 6.53 18.94 8.02
C ASN A 369 5.37 18.14 7.42
N PHE A 370 4.39 18.80 6.80
CA PHE A 370 3.17 18.13 6.34
C PHE A 370 2.69 18.55 4.95
N ILE A 371 1.95 17.67 4.29
CA ILE A 371 1.21 17.93 3.05
C ILE A 371 -0.28 17.72 3.29
N ILE A 372 -1.07 18.72 2.93
CA ILE A 372 -2.52 18.60 2.78
C ILE A 372 -2.82 18.67 1.29
N ILE A 373 -3.37 17.59 0.75
CA ILE A 373 -4.08 17.58 -0.53
C ILE A 373 -5.54 17.67 -0.17
N THR A 374 -6.17 18.81 -0.48
CA THR A 374 -7.39 19.27 0.20
C THR A 374 -8.53 18.28 0.31
N PRO A 375 -9.36 18.46 1.34
CA PRO A 375 -10.54 17.66 1.50
C PRO A 375 -11.55 18.03 0.41
N ARG A 376 -12.56 17.17 0.25
CA ARG A 376 -13.58 17.29 -0.81
C ARG A 376 -14.82 18.10 -0.41
N THR A 377 -14.78 18.60 0.81
CA THR A 377 -15.70 19.43 1.60
C THR A 377 -14.91 19.85 2.85
N GLY A 378 -15.37 20.81 3.65
CA GLY A 378 -14.64 21.21 4.87
C GLY A 378 -13.34 21.97 4.59
N SER A 379 -12.44 22.03 5.58
CA SER A 379 -11.28 22.94 5.56
C SER A 379 -9.91 22.27 5.60
N ALA A 380 -8.86 23.00 5.19
CA ALA A 380 -7.49 22.53 5.39
C ALA A 380 -7.05 22.63 6.87
N PHE A 381 -7.63 23.56 7.62
CA PHE A 381 -7.50 23.67 9.06
C PHE A 381 -8.84 24.15 9.63
N GLU A 382 -9.46 23.37 10.50
CA GLU A 382 -10.44 23.83 11.49
C GLU A 382 -9.66 23.96 12.81
N LEU A 383 -9.80 25.12 13.47
CA LEU A 383 -8.96 25.49 14.61
C LEU A 383 -9.87 25.98 15.73
N ASP A 384 -10.52 25.01 16.36
CA ASP A 384 -11.44 25.22 17.48
C ASP A 384 -10.75 25.46 18.82
N GLY A 385 -11.53 26.09 19.70
CA GLY A 385 -11.04 26.75 20.90
C GLY A 385 -11.04 25.88 22.14
N PRO A 386 -10.80 26.50 23.31
CA PRO A 386 -11.16 25.87 24.58
C PRO A 386 -12.69 25.82 24.75
N GLU A 387 -13.31 24.65 24.67
CA GLU A 387 -14.71 24.54 25.09
C GLU A 387 -14.90 25.00 26.55
N GLY A 388 -13.98 24.61 27.44
CA GLY A 388 -13.99 24.98 28.86
C GLY A 388 -13.50 26.41 29.12
N THR A 389 -13.63 26.85 30.37
CA THR A 389 -13.10 28.15 30.83
C THR A 389 -11.59 28.11 31.15
N ARG A 390 -10.98 26.92 31.14
CA ARG A 390 -9.54 26.73 31.34
C ARG A 390 -8.79 27.02 30.05
N THR A 391 -8.04 28.11 30.04
CA THR A 391 -6.92 28.28 29.10
C THR A 391 -5.67 27.59 29.63
N ARG A 392 -4.97 26.86 28.77
CA ARG A 392 -3.72 26.18 29.11
C ARG A 392 -2.51 27.10 28.96
N GLY A 393 -2.66 28.18 28.20
CA GLY A 393 -1.71 29.30 28.17
C GLY A 393 -0.42 29.03 27.38
N GLU A 394 -0.43 27.95 26.61
CA GLU A 394 0.56 27.55 25.63
C GLU A 394 -0.18 27.43 24.28
N ASN A 395 0.56 27.46 23.17
CA ASN A 395 -0.02 27.60 21.83
C ASN A 395 0.27 26.33 21.05
N HIS A 396 -0.73 25.75 20.39
CA HIS A 396 -0.43 24.77 19.36
C HIS A 396 0.09 25.43 18.07
N MET A 397 0.80 24.65 17.27
CA MET A 397 1.50 25.14 16.10
C MET A 397 1.38 24.17 14.92
N PHE A 398 1.15 24.73 13.73
CA PHE A 398 1.38 24.06 12.46
C PHE A 398 2.54 24.74 11.75
N THR A 399 3.56 23.97 11.36
CA THR A 399 4.76 24.52 10.74
C THR A 399 5.35 23.65 9.63
N GLU A 400 6.02 24.27 8.65
CA GLU A 400 6.57 23.60 7.47
C GLU A 400 5.50 22.81 6.69
N GLY A 401 4.41 23.49 6.33
CA GLY A 401 3.26 22.89 5.68
C GLY A 401 3.14 23.23 4.20
N VAL A 402 2.61 22.28 3.41
CA VAL A 402 2.27 22.43 1.99
C VAL A 402 0.79 22.10 1.81
N ILE A 403 0.01 23.03 1.29
CA ILE A 403 -1.44 22.92 1.17
C ILE A 403 -1.82 23.15 -0.29
N TYR A 404 -2.31 22.12 -0.96
CA TYR A 404 -2.94 22.23 -2.28
C TYR A 404 -4.41 22.58 -2.10
N GLY A 405 -4.88 23.72 -2.60
CA GLY A 405 -6.24 24.26 -2.38
C GLY A 405 -7.35 23.54 -3.15
N GLY A 406 -7.21 23.40 -4.47
CA GLY A 406 -8.21 22.76 -5.32
C GLY A 406 -9.57 23.48 -5.42
N ASP A 407 -10.51 22.80 -6.08
CA ASP A 407 -11.87 23.28 -6.39
C ASP A 407 -12.94 22.88 -5.34
N ASP A 408 -12.66 21.88 -4.50
CA ASP A 408 -13.65 21.21 -3.63
C ASP A 408 -13.57 21.63 -2.13
N ILE A 409 -12.61 22.48 -1.75
CA ILE A 409 -12.42 22.99 -0.38
C ILE A 409 -13.46 24.07 -0.01
N ASP A 410 -14.04 24.00 1.20
CA ASP A 410 -14.97 25.00 1.72
C ASP A 410 -14.25 26.19 2.40
N ALA A 411 -13.21 25.94 3.20
CA ALA A 411 -12.36 26.98 3.80
C ALA A 411 -10.85 26.62 3.82
N ILE A 412 -9.98 27.60 3.65
CA ILE A 412 -8.51 27.43 3.72
C ILE A 412 -8.07 27.34 5.19
N VAL A 413 -8.71 28.15 6.05
CA VAL A 413 -8.62 28.12 7.50
C VAL A 413 -9.99 28.58 8.02
N ASP A 414 -10.57 27.80 8.92
CA ASP A 414 -11.52 28.29 9.92
C ASP A 414 -10.83 28.25 11.29
N TRP A 415 -11.11 29.22 12.15
CA TRP A 415 -10.33 29.53 13.36
C TRP A 415 -11.16 30.32 14.36
N ASP A 416 -11.59 29.64 15.41
CA ASP A 416 -12.51 30.19 16.40
C ASP A 416 -11.91 31.34 17.24
N ASP A 417 -12.79 32.24 17.71
CA ASP A 417 -12.46 33.56 18.26
C ASP A 417 -11.57 33.51 19.54
N ASP A 418 -11.52 32.38 20.25
CA ASP A 418 -10.70 32.16 21.45
C ASP A 418 -9.54 31.15 21.29
N THR A 419 -9.43 30.49 20.13
CA THR A 419 -8.35 29.53 19.82
C THR A 419 -6.96 30.17 19.84
N ASN A 420 -6.00 29.41 20.38
CA ASN A 420 -4.62 29.84 20.60
C ASN A 420 -3.61 29.14 19.67
N ALA A 421 -3.82 29.26 18.36
CA ALA A 421 -3.02 28.59 17.33
C ALA A 421 -1.89 29.48 16.74
N THR A 422 -0.91 28.84 16.09
CA THR A 422 0.04 29.51 15.20
C THR A 422 0.25 28.72 13.90
N LEU A 423 0.15 29.41 12.77
CA LEU A 423 0.36 28.87 11.44
C LEU A 423 1.60 29.51 10.82
N THR A 424 2.69 28.76 10.68
CA THR A 424 4.01 29.32 10.29
C THR A 424 4.67 28.55 9.16
N ASN A 425 5.46 29.22 8.32
CA ASN A 425 6.24 28.57 7.25
C ASN A 425 5.34 27.65 6.38
N LEU A 426 4.30 28.24 5.78
CA LEU A 426 3.28 27.52 5.01
C LEU A 426 3.33 27.91 3.53
N TYR A 427 3.13 26.93 2.64
CA TYR A 427 2.98 27.14 1.21
C TYR A 427 1.60 26.69 0.73
N PHE A 428 0.81 27.61 0.18
CA PHE A 428 -0.54 27.37 -0.32
C PHE A 428 -0.60 27.50 -1.85
N PHE A 429 -1.05 26.49 -2.58
CA PHE A 429 -1.03 26.53 -4.05
C PHE A 429 -2.24 25.89 -4.70
N GLY A 430 -2.52 26.24 -5.96
CA GLY A 430 -3.66 25.70 -6.69
C GLY A 430 -5.02 26.04 -6.05
N ILE A 431 -5.11 27.14 -5.28
CA ILE A 431 -6.35 27.61 -4.68
C ILE A 431 -7.27 28.15 -5.79
N THR A 432 -8.44 27.54 -5.92
CA THR A 432 -9.52 27.96 -6.84
C THR A 432 -10.89 28.04 -6.17
N ALA A 433 -11.05 27.37 -5.02
CA ALA A 433 -12.20 27.49 -4.12
C ALA A 433 -11.75 27.80 -2.67
N GLY A 434 -12.71 27.74 -1.74
CA GLY A 434 -12.53 28.16 -0.35
C GLY A 434 -12.20 29.63 -0.15
N ARG A 435 -11.97 30.00 1.11
CA ARG A 435 -11.36 31.27 1.57
C ARG A 435 -10.91 31.08 3.01
N ILE A 436 -10.21 32.05 3.56
CA ILE A 436 -10.09 32.22 5.01
C ILE A 436 -11.48 32.63 5.55
N ASP A 437 -12.15 31.75 6.28
CA ASP A 437 -13.49 32.01 6.82
C ASP A 437 -13.42 32.84 8.10
N SER A 438 -12.45 32.51 8.95
CA SER A 438 -12.03 33.31 10.10
C SER A 438 -10.51 33.20 10.31
N PHE A 439 -9.92 34.18 11.04
CA PHE A 439 -8.47 34.23 11.23
C PHE A 439 -8.06 35.09 12.42
N GLY A 440 -7.12 34.56 13.21
CA GLY A 440 -6.36 35.29 14.21
C GLY A 440 -6.80 35.08 15.66
N GLY A 441 -7.87 34.30 15.88
CA GLY A 441 -8.37 33.85 17.19
C GLY A 441 -8.25 34.89 18.30
N ASN A 442 -7.72 34.46 19.46
CA ASN A 442 -7.58 35.34 20.63
C ASN A 442 -6.55 36.50 20.45
N GLY A 443 -5.80 36.52 19.33
CA GLY A 443 -4.84 37.56 18.97
C GLY A 443 -3.59 37.66 19.85
N ALA A 444 -3.30 36.66 20.69
CA ALA A 444 -2.10 36.63 21.52
C ALA A 444 -0.81 36.36 20.72
N GLU A 445 -0.93 35.68 19.58
CA GLU A 445 0.18 35.10 18.84
C GLU A 445 0.15 35.44 17.33
N ALA A 446 1.25 35.16 16.63
CA ALA A 446 1.48 35.64 15.27
C ALA A 446 1.90 34.54 14.28
N SER A 447 0.95 34.10 13.46
CA SER A 447 1.21 33.39 12.19
C SER A 447 2.12 34.21 11.28
N THR A 448 3.08 33.58 10.61
CA THR A 448 4.11 34.25 9.79
C THR A 448 4.62 33.38 8.64
N ASN A 449 5.30 34.00 7.67
CA ASN A 449 6.00 33.30 6.58
C ASN A 449 5.08 32.38 5.76
N TRP A 450 4.09 32.97 5.09
CA TRP A 450 3.24 32.26 4.15
C TRP A 450 3.66 32.59 2.71
N GLU A 451 3.56 31.61 1.82
CA GLU A 451 3.82 31.75 0.38
C GLU A 451 2.66 31.17 -0.42
N THR A 452 2.40 31.72 -1.61
CA THR A 452 1.37 31.19 -2.52
C THR A 452 1.67 31.41 -3.99
N ASP A 453 1.16 30.52 -4.86
CA ASP A 453 1.26 30.64 -6.32
C ASP A 453 0.33 31.70 -6.93
N LEU A 454 -0.72 32.11 -6.19
CA LEU A 454 -1.61 33.20 -6.56
C LEU A 454 -0.81 34.49 -6.81
N ALA A 455 -1.13 35.22 -7.88
CA ALA A 455 -0.40 36.43 -8.27
C ALA A 455 -0.64 37.63 -7.32
N ASP A 456 -1.81 37.69 -6.71
CA ASP A 456 -2.25 38.62 -5.66
C ASP A 456 -3.51 38.04 -4.98
N ASN A 457 -4.16 38.82 -4.08
CA ASN A 457 -5.42 38.45 -3.44
C ASN A 457 -6.66 39.06 -4.15
N ALA A 458 -6.66 39.20 -5.49
CA ALA A 458 -7.76 39.87 -6.19
C ALA A 458 -9.14 39.20 -6.00
N ASP A 459 -9.16 37.88 -5.82
CA ASP A 459 -10.38 37.08 -5.61
C ASP A 459 -10.74 36.89 -4.12
N GLY A 460 -9.94 37.41 -3.19
CA GLY A 460 -10.27 37.49 -1.76
C GLY A 460 -10.01 36.22 -0.93
N TYR A 461 -9.35 35.20 -1.48
CA TYR A 461 -9.05 33.93 -0.79
C TYR A 461 -8.41 34.11 0.60
N PHE A 462 -7.53 35.10 0.76
CA PHE A 462 -6.85 35.44 2.02
C PHE A 462 -7.35 36.76 2.66
N ASP A 463 -8.60 37.16 2.40
CA ASP A 463 -9.20 38.27 3.14
C ASP A 463 -9.23 37.95 4.66
N GLY A 464 -9.13 38.99 5.50
CA GLY A 464 -9.01 38.85 6.95
C GLY A 464 -7.59 38.61 7.47
N VAL A 465 -6.69 38.00 6.68
CA VAL A 465 -5.29 37.77 7.10
C VAL A 465 -4.56 39.09 7.35
N THR A 466 -4.02 39.25 8.57
CA THR A 466 -3.34 40.49 9.00
C THR A 466 -1.81 40.39 8.89
N GLY A 467 -1.10 41.49 9.16
CA GLY A 467 0.36 41.49 9.33
C GLY A 467 1.23 41.51 8.07
N ASN A 468 0.68 41.37 6.86
CA ASN A 468 1.44 41.22 5.60
C ASN A 468 2.42 40.02 5.68
N ILE A 469 1.87 38.84 5.96
CA ILE A 469 2.63 37.60 6.17
C ILE A 469 2.76 36.74 4.91
N ILE A 470 1.98 37.04 3.87
CA ILE A 470 1.88 36.26 2.61
C ILE A 470 2.77 36.87 1.53
N THR A 471 3.57 36.02 0.87
CA THR A 471 4.31 36.33 -0.36
C THR A 471 3.61 35.66 -1.55
N TYR A 472 3.15 36.50 -2.50
CA TYR A 472 2.41 36.08 -3.68
C TYR A 472 3.31 35.80 -4.88
N GLY A 473 2.85 34.94 -5.80
CA GLY A 473 3.51 34.61 -7.07
C GLY A 473 4.69 33.62 -6.96
N VAL A 474 4.72 32.80 -5.92
CA VAL A 474 5.73 31.76 -5.68
C VAL A 474 5.31 30.45 -6.33
N ALA A 475 5.99 30.03 -7.38
CA ALA A 475 5.71 28.77 -8.06
C ALA A 475 6.09 27.57 -7.17
N VAL A 476 5.40 26.43 -7.35
CA VAL A 476 5.56 25.21 -6.52
C VAL A 476 7.02 24.74 -6.42
N ALA A 477 7.75 24.81 -7.54
CA ALA A 477 9.15 24.42 -7.63
C ALA A 477 10.13 25.42 -6.98
N ASP A 478 9.67 26.64 -6.65
CA ASP A 478 10.45 27.73 -6.06
C ASP A 478 10.08 28.01 -4.59
N LYS A 479 9.19 27.21 -3.98
CA LYS A 479 8.72 27.41 -2.60
C LYS A 479 9.86 27.31 -1.57
N SER A 480 9.79 28.15 -0.53
CA SER A 480 10.79 28.24 0.53
C SER A 480 10.53 27.30 1.72
N TYR A 481 9.27 26.87 1.90
CA TYR A 481 8.80 26.20 3.12
C TYR A 481 8.14 24.84 2.84
N GLY A 482 8.18 23.98 3.85
CA GLY A 482 7.49 22.70 3.85
C GLY A 482 8.08 21.60 2.95
N PRO A 483 7.53 20.39 3.04
CA PRO A 483 8.08 19.17 2.45
C PRO A 483 8.11 19.13 0.92
N THR A 484 8.78 18.09 0.41
CA THR A 484 8.75 17.64 -0.97
C THR A 484 8.08 16.26 -1.06
N ALA A 485 7.70 15.82 -2.27
CA ALA A 485 7.18 14.47 -2.45
C ALA A 485 8.17 13.36 -2.05
N ALA A 486 9.47 13.66 -1.98
CA ALA A 486 10.51 12.71 -1.58
C ALA A 486 10.46 12.35 -0.09
N ASP A 487 10.00 13.28 0.77
CA ASP A 487 9.86 13.06 2.22
C ASP A 487 8.75 12.02 2.53
N PHE A 488 7.86 11.80 1.56
CA PHE A 488 6.70 10.91 1.66
C PHE A 488 6.72 9.76 0.64
N ALA A 489 7.89 9.37 0.12
CA ALA A 489 8.01 8.33 -0.91
C ALA A 489 7.46 6.93 -0.55
N TRP A 490 7.16 6.69 0.74
CA TRP A 490 6.54 5.47 1.28
C TRP A 490 5.01 5.44 1.19
N THR A 491 4.38 6.58 0.89
CA THR A 491 2.91 6.79 0.93
C THR A 491 2.20 6.29 -0.33
N TRP A 492 0.87 6.10 -0.24
CA TRP A 492 0.01 5.96 -1.42
C TRP A 492 0.01 7.26 -2.25
N ALA A 493 -0.10 8.43 -1.62
CA ALA A 493 -0.07 9.72 -2.31
C ALA A 493 1.16 9.91 -3.21
N ALA A 494 2.35 9.48 -2.75
CA ALA A 494 3.56 9.47 -3.57
C ALA A 494 3.56 8.36 -4.62
N SER A 495 3.30 7.11 -4.23
CA SER A 495 3.44 5.94 -5.11
C SER A 495 2.41 5.85 -6.23
N SER A 496 1.22 6.44 -6.04
CA SER A 496 0.21 6.61 -7.11
C SER A 496 0.55 7.71 -8.11
N GLY A 497 1.48 8.61 -7.75
CA GLY A 497 1.85 9.77 -8.56
C GLY A 497 1.08 11.06 -8.22
N ALA A 498 0.11 11.03 -7.29
CA ALA A 498 -0.71 12.21 -6.97
C ALA A 498 0.12 13.44 -6.57
N LEU A 499 1.15 13.26 -5.72
CA LEU A 499 2.07 14.36 -5.37
C LEU A 499 2.84 14.90 -6.59
N ALA A 500 3.25 14.03 -7.50
CA ALA A 500 3.99 14.41 -8.70
C ALA A 500 3.11 15.11 -9.76
N GLU A 501 1.81 14.78 -9.83
CA GLU A 501 0.84 15.49 -10.67
C GLU A 501 0.58 16.93 -10.19
N LEU A 502 0.68 17.17 -8.87
CA LEU A 502 0.67 18.50 -8.26
C LEU A 502 2.01 19.26 -8.40
N GLY A 503 3.07 18.60 -8.85
CA GLY A 503 4.39 19.20 -9.05
C GLY A 503 5.28 19.29 -7.80
N LEU A 504 5.02 18.46 -6.78
CA LEU A 504 5.75 18.39 -5.51
C LEU A 504 6.97 17.45 -5.51
#